data_AF-A0A4Y8L010-F1
#
_entry.id   AF-A0A4Y8L010-F1
#
_cell.length_a   1.000
_cell.length_b   1.000
_cell.length_c   1.000
_cell.angle_alpha   90.00
_cell.angle_beta   90.00
_cell.angle_gamma   90.00
#
_symmetry.space_group_name_H-M   'P 1'
#
loop_
_entity.id
_entity.type
_entity.pdbx_description
1 polymer ?
#
loop_
_entity_poly.entity_id
_entity_poly.type
_entity_poly.pdbx_seq_one_letter_code
_entity_poly.pdbx_strand_id
1 'polypeptide(L)' 'MKHFWTEKEKQLLMDYAYASDEETVTDQIDYARHMMYNEGNHPELKGRSLSACISMFYKKTKLNNQQS' A
#
# COMPACT_ATOMS: atom_id res chain seq x y z
N MET A 1 8.35 3.68 19.10
CA MET A 1 7.11 4.36 18.65
C MET A 1 6.39 3.45 17.67
N LYS A 2 5.08 3.24 17.80
CA LYS A 2 4.31 2.55 16.74
C LYS A 2 4.35 3.45 15.51
N HIS A 3 4.96 3.00 14.42
CA HIS A 3 4.92 3.70 13.13
C HIS A 3 3.51 3.56 12.54
N PHE A 4 2.62 4.47 12.95
CA PHE A 4 1.26 4.53 12.42
C PHE A 4 1.30 4.82 10.92
N TRP A 5 0.44 4.13 10.17
CA TRP A 5 0.17 4.46 8.78
C TRP A 5 -0.79 5.66 8.75
N THR A 6 -0.41 6.70 8.03
CA THR A 6 -1.28 7.84 7.73
C THR A 6 -2.38 7.43 6.74
N GLU A 7 -3.47 8.19 6.66
CA GLU A 7 -4.48 7.95 5.63
C GLU A 7 -3.94 8.17 4.22
N LYS A 8 -3.02 9.12 4.02
CA LYS A 8 -2.33 9.32 2.73
C LYS A 8 -1.55 8.08 2.30
N GLU A 9 -0.72 7.52 3.18
CA GLU A 9 0.02 6.28 2.88
C GLU A 9 -0.91 5.12 2.53
N LYS A 10 -2.03 4.99 3.25
CA LYS A 10 -3.01 3.94 2.99
C LYS A 10 -3.68 4.13 1.63
N GLN A 11 -4.07 5.37 1.30
CA GLN A 11 -4.72 5.67 0.03
C GLN A 11 -3.78 5.38 -1.14
N LEU A 12 -2.54 5.89 -1.09
CA LEU A 12 -1.53 5.64 -2.13
C LEU A 12 -1.25 4.15 -2.33
N LEU A 13 -1.16 3.39 -1.23
CA LEU A 13 -0.98 1.94 -1.30
C LEU A 13 -2.11 1.27 -2.08
N MET A 14 -3.37 1.64 -1.80
CA MET A 14 -4.52 1.08 -2.50
C MET A 14 -4.56 1.51 -3.97
N ASP A 15 -4.31 2.81 -4.24
CA ASP A 15 -4.36 3.37 -5.59
C ASP A 15 -3.35 2.70 -6.52
N TYR A 16 -2.09 2.59 -6.09
CA TYR A 16 -1.07 1.93 -6.91
C TYR A 16 -1.28 0.41 -7.01
N ALA A 17 -1.73 -0.25 -5.94
CA ALA A 17 -2.00 -1.69 -5.99
C ALA A 17 -3.15 -2.01 -6.96
N TYR A 18 -4.18 -1.16 -7.05
CA TYR A 18 -5.29 -1.32 -8.00
C TYR A 18 -4.97 -0.84 -9.41
N ALA A 19 -3.99 0.06 -9.58
CA ALA A 19 -3.50 0.46 -10.89
C ALA A 19 -2.55 -0.57 -11.54
N SER A 20 -2.02 -1.50 -10.74
CA SER A 20 -1.14 -2.58 -11.17
C SER A 20 -1.90 -3.61 -12.03
N ASP A 21 -1.26 -4.06 -13.11
CA ASP A 21 -1.72 -5.17 -13.97
C ASP A 21 -1.11 -6.53 -13.61
N GLU A 22 -0.22 -6.56 -12.60
CA GLU A 22 0.37 -7.79 -12.06
C GLU A 22 -0.67 -8.85 -11.65
N GLU A 23 -0.33 -10.13 -11.89
CA GLU A 23 -1.25 -11.26 -11.71
C GLU A 23 -1.49 -11.63 -10.24
N THR A 24 -0.49 -11.42 -9.38
CA THR A 24 -0.58 -11.79 -7.96
C THR A 24 -0.73 -10.56 -7.07
N VAL A 25 -1.51 -10.70 -6.00
CA VAL A 25 -1.68 -9.64 -5.00
C VAL A 25 -0.34 -9.23 -4.38
N THR A 26 0.61 -10.15 -4.23
CA THR A 26 1.94 -9.85 -3.71
C THR A 26 2.70 -8.92 -4.66
N ASP A 27 2.67 -9.21 -5.96
CA ASP A 27 3.38 -8.44 -6.98
C ASP A 27 2.74 -7.07 -7.17
N GLN A 28 1.39 -6.99 -7.15
CA GLN A 28 0.65 -5.72 -7.12
C GLN A 28 1.06 -4.82 -5.95
N ILE A 29 1.28 -5.42 -4.78
CA ILE A 29 1.66 -4.68 -3.57
C ILE A 29 3.14 -4.28 -3.60
N ASP A 30 4.02 -5.08 -4.20
CA ASP A 30 5.42 -4.69 -4.38
C ASP A 30 5.56 -3.58 -5.45
N TYR A 31 4.77 -3.64 -6.52
CA TYR A 31 4.61 -2.53 -7.46
C TYR A 31 4.17 -1.25 -6.72
N ALA A 32 3.12 -1.33 -5.90
CA ALA A 32 2.64 -0.20 -5.14
C ALA A 32 3.72 0.36 -4.19
N ARG A 33 4.47 -0.52 -3.54
CA ARG A 33 5.60 -0.15 -2.67
C ARG A 33 6.70 0.58 -3.45
N HIS A 34 7.03 0.09 -4.65
CA HIS A 34 8.02 0.73 -5.53
C HIS A 34 7.56 2.11 -5.96
N MET A 35 6.30 2.26 -6.37
CA MET A 35 5.72 3.55 -6.71
C MET A 35 5.66 4.51 -5.51
N MET A 36 5.34 4.05 -4.31
CA MET A 36 5.29 4.92 -3.14
C MET A 36 6.66 5.49 -2.73
N TYR A 37 7.71 4.68 -2.80
CA TYR A 37 8.98 5.03 -2.17
C TYR A 37 10.12 5.35 -3.15
N ASN A 38 9.98 4.98 -4.43
CA ASN A 38 11.04 5.15 -5.41
C ASN A 38 10.62 6.06 -6.58
N GLU A 39 9.43 5.86 -7.18
CA GLU A 39 9.07 6.51 -8.45
C GLU A 39 7.95 7.56 -8.36
N GLY A 40 7.03 7.44 -7.41
CA GLY A 40 5.82 8.26 -7.32
C GLY A 40 6.00 9.66 -6.72
N ASN A 41 7.24 10.10 -6.51
CA ASN A 41 7.58 11.43 -6.00
C ASN A 41 6.88 11.80 -4.67
N HIS A 42 7.02 10.93 -3.66
CA HIS A 42 6.51 11.17 -2.30
C HIS A 42 7.66 11.25 -1.28
N PRO A 43 8.48 12.32 -1.29
CA PRO A 43 9.68 12.44 -0.44
C PRO A 43 9.39 12.47 1.06
N GLU A 44 8.16 12.77 1.45
CA GLU A 44 7.71 12.76 2.84
C GLU A 44 7.45 11.35 3.39
N LEU A 45 7.33 10.34 2.52
CA LEU A 45 7.07 8.98 2.94
C LEU A 45 8.34 8.30 3.42
N LYS A 46 8.22 7.57 4.53
CA LYS A 46 9.27 6.68 5.00
C LYS A 46 9.04 5.28 4.44
N GLY A 47 10.07 4.71 3.82
CA GLY A 47 10.04 3.36 3.26
C GLY A 47 9.58 2.31 4.28
N ARG A 48 8.77 1.37 3.82
CA ARG A 48 8.29 0.22 4.60
C ARG A 48 8.65 -1.09 3.89
N SER A 49 8.71 -2.17 4.66
CA SER A 49 8.90 -3.51 4.10
C SER A 49 7.68 -3.95 3.29
N LEU A 50 7.90 -4.83 2.31
CA LEU A 50 6.82 -5.46 1.56
C LEU A 50 5.80 -6.14 2.49
N SER A 51 6.27 -6.85 3.52
CA SER A 51 5.40 -7.47 4.53
C SER A 51 4.48 -6.48 5.26
N ALA A 52 4.95 -5.25 5.51
CA ALA A 52 4.13 -4.22 6.13
C ALA A 52 3.06 -3.68 5.17
N CYS A 53 3.41 -3.51 3.89
CA CYS A 53 2.46 -3.11 2.84
C CYS A 53 1.37 -4.18 2.65
N ILE A 54 1.76 -5.46 2.57
CA ILE A 54 0.82 -6.60 2.46
C ILE A 54 -0.14 -6.63 3.65
N SER A 55 0.38 -6.51 4.87
CA SER A 55 -0.46 -6.49 6.07
C SER A 55 -1.47 -5.34 6.06
N MET A 56 -1.07 -4.16 5.60
CA MET A 56 -1.96 -3.00 5.53
C MET A 56 -3.02 -3.14 4.42
N PHE A 57 -2.63 -3.63 3.24
CA PHE A 57 -3.54 -3.86 2.13
C PHE A 57 -4.69 -4.80 2.55
N TYR A 58 -4.36 -5.96 3.12
CA TYR A 58 -5.38 -6.89 3.62
C TYR A 58 -6.23 -6.31 4.75
N LYS A 59 -5.66 -5.44 5.59
CA LYS A 59 -6.43 -4.76 6.63
C LYS A 59 -7.46 -3.81 6.04
N LYS A 60 -7.10 -3.03 5.01
CA LYS A 60 -8.01 -2.10 4.34
C LYS A 60 -9.08 -2.82 3.53
N THR A 61 -8.74 -3.86 2.78
CA THR A 61 -9.72 -4.63 2.01
C THR A 61 -10.75 -5.34 2.90
N LYS A 62 -10.32 -5.92 4.03
CA LYS A 62 -11.23 -6.49 5.02
C LYS A 62 -12.19 -5.46 5.63
N LEU A 63 -11.72 -4.24 5.90
CA LEU A 63 -12.55 -3.17 6.45
C LEU A 63 -13.60 -2.70 5.42
N ASN A 64 -13.23 -2.57 4.15
CA ASN A 64 -14.15 -2.17 3.08
C ASN A 64 -15.30 -3.19 2.89
N ASN A 65 -15.00 -4.48 3.01
CA ASN A 65 -16.01 -5.55 2.90
C ASN A 65 -16.99 -5.61 4.09
N GLN A 66 -16.73 -4.91 5.20
CA GLN A 66 -17.62 -4.85 6.37
C GLN A 66 -18.53 -3.61 6.39
N GLN A 67 -18.35 -2.70 5.44
CA GLN A 67 -19.13 -1.46 5.29
C GLN A 67 -20.07 -1.49 4.07
N SER A 68 -20.11 -2.62 3.36
CA SER A 68 -21.04 -2.93 2.25
C SER A 68 -22.10 -3.90 2.74
#